data_AF-A0A643FB82-F1
#
_entry.id   AF-A0A643FB82-F1
#
_cell.length_a   1.000
_cell.length_b   1.000
_cell.length_c   1.000
_cell.angle_alpha   90.00
_cell.angle_beta   90.00
_cell.angle_gamma   90.00
#
_symmetry.space_group_name_H-M   'P 1'
#
loop_
_entity.id
_entity.type
_entity.pdbx_description
1 polymer ?
#
loop_
_entity_poly.entity_id
_entity_poly.type
_entity_poly.pdbx_seq_one_letter_code
_entity_poly.pdbx_strand_id
1 'polypeptide(L)'
;MLAMLAYGVAFGWVADWSHSRQRRLSQGWLLASLLVSFSVRWWLAPAFGSLAPWTLFRLGGWDAALWPGIGALLELAVILALTWDMVGQQAANPYSESQHQWARKVWEQELWLGRGEAAQVQEELASRGTAFLLSLRPAADVTVSTAAGTWLTLKIQGRSVPQDPQARWIDIDLRMYERSAEGKVKPARLSLLAAGLVSDAIFEALHRMPAATPERDTQATPSEEPDTPEELLPAVAALEGVRFEACLEAAKPHVRSGTRSIQADAWRLCALAHSRLAQWAAAGHDFERLFALEPSSHNALQIATTAVMAQDLTRGTHWFERAVEMNTSAQDMPPAKMRTAYLSSLSQAGHYDACQEHLEWLAQGYSAMGITDSTFVWMRGFPFFSEFLSKSAELLLHVMPAEQLQQWYEAKLAEVDEAGRAALVAHCACLAKSSGA
;
A
#
# COMPACT_ATOMS: atom_id res chain seq x y z
N MET A 1 -31.90 -31.08 27.86
CA MET A 1 -31.01 -32.04 27.19
C MET A 1 -31.50 -32.40 25.77
N LEU A 2 -32.72 -32.90 25.59
CA LEU A 2 -33.30 -33.21 24.26
C LEU A 2 -33.34 -32.02 23.29
N ALA A 3 -33.75 -30.83 23.75
CA ALA A 3 -33.73 -29.62 22.94
C ALA A 3 -32.32 -29.22 22.50
N MET A 4 -31.31 -29.36 23.37
CA MET A 4 -29.90 -29.10 23.02
C MET A 4 -29.34 -30.09 22.00
N LEU A 5 -29.75 -31.36 22.09
CA LEU A 5 -29.42 -32.38 21.09
C LEU A 5 -30.07 -32.03 19.73
N ALA A 6 -31.33 -31.60 19.73
CA ALA A 6 -32.01 -31.16 18.51
C ALA A 6 -31.36 -29.92 17.89
N TYR A 7 -30.97 -28.92 18.71
CA TYR A 7 -30.24 -27.74 18.24
C TYR A 7 -28.84 -28.08 17.72
N GLY A 8 -28.10 -28.94 18.42
CA GLY A 8 -26.78 -29.41 18.00
C GLY A 8 -26.81 -30.19 16.68
N VAL A 9 -27.83 -31.04 16.49
CA VAL A 9 -28.01 -31.81 15.26
C VAL A 9 -28.47 -30.92 14.10
N ALA A 10 -29.48 -30.06 14.30
CA ALA A 10 -29.95 -29.15 13.25
C ALA A 10 -28.85 -28.18 12.79
N PHE A 11 -28.07 -27.64 13.73
CA PHE A 11 -26.96 -26.76 13.41
C PHE A 11 -25.77 -27.52 12.81
N GLY A 12 -25.47 -28.73 13.30
CA GLY A 12 -24.46 -29.61 12.71
C GLY A 12 -24.76 -29.93 11.24
N TRP A 13 -26.04 -30.11 10.91
CA TRP A 13 -26.50 -30.35 9.54
C TRP A 13 -26.34 -29.11 8.65
N VAL A 14 -26.69 -27.92 9.15
CA VAL A 14 -26.49 -26.63 8.45
C VAL A 14 -24.99 -26.30 8.28
N ALA A 15 -24.17 -26.58 9.28
CA ALA A 15 -22.72 -26.38 9.23
C ALA A 15 -22.05 -27.38 8.27
N ASP A 16 -22.55 -28.61 8.18
CA ASP A 16 -22.02 -29.62 7.26
C ASP A 16 -22.24 -29.22 5.80
N TRP A 17 -23.40 -28.60 5.51
CA TRP A 17 -23.74 -27.98 4.23
C TRP A 17 -22.87 -26.77 3.85
N SER A 18 -22.17 -26.15 4.81
CA SER A 18 -21.23 -25.04 4.56
C SER A 18 -19.79 -25.55 4.34
N HIS A 19 -19.32 -25.56 3.08
CA HIS A 19 -18.04 -26.14 2.66
C HIS A 19 -16.88 -25.12 2.54
N SER A 20 -16.78 -24.16 3.46
CA SER A 20 -15.78 -23.07 3.46
C SER A 20 -14.75 -23.20 4.58
N ARG A 21 -13.52 -22.68 4.38
CA ARG A 21 -12.44 -22.53 5.39
C ARG A 21 -12.92 -21.83 6.68
N GLN A 22 -14.04 -21.11 6.62
CA GLN A 22 -14.75 -20.53 7.77
C GLN A 22 -15.43 -21.55 8.68
N ARG A 23 -15.42 -22.87 8.37
CA ARG A 23 -15.96 -23.93 9.25
C ARG A 23 -15.38 -23.87 10.66
N ARG A 24 -14.08 -23.57 10.81
CA ARG A 24 -13.44 -23.49 12.13
C ARG A 24 -13.84 -22.26 12.94
N LEU A 25 -14.04 -21.12 12.27
CA LEU A 25 -14.49 -19.88 12.90
C LEU A 25 -15.95 -19.97 13.33
N SER A 26 -16.81 -20.51 12.45
CA SER A 26 -18.23 -20.76 12.77
C SER A 26 -18.39 -21.85 13.84
N GLN A 27 -17.56 -22.90 13.83
CA GLN A 27 -17.49 -23.88 14.93
C GLN A 27 -17.01 -23.25 16.24
N GLY A 28 -16.03 -22.34 16.21
CA GLY A 28 -15.55 -21.62 17.39
C GLY A 28 -16.61 -20.70 17.99
N TRP A 29 -17.31 -19.92 17.16
CA TRP A 29 -18.43 -19.07 17.59
C TRP A 29 -19.61 -19.89 18.11
N LEU A 30 -19.89 -21.05 17.51
CA LEU A 30 -20.89 -21.99 18.02
C LEU A 30 -20.49 -22.48 19.42
N LEU A 31 -19.26 -22.93 19.60
CA LEU A 31 -18.76 -23.43 20.88
C LEU A 31 -18.82 -22.33 21.94
N ALA A 32 -18.41 -21.11 21.60
CA ALA A 32 -18.51 -19.95 22.49
C ALA A 32 -19.97 -19.63 22.84
N SER A 33 -20.88 -19.65 21.88
CA SER A 33 -22.30 -19.35 22.11
C SER A 33 -22.97 -20.44 22.95
N LEU A 34 -22.66 -21.71 22.69
CA LEU A 34 -23.11 -22.84 23.51
C LEU A 34 -22.54 -22.76 24.94
N LEU A 35 -21.27 -22.37 25.09
CA LEU A 35 -20.65 -22.16 26.41
C LEU A 35 -21.30 -20.98 27.15
N VAL A 36 -21.64 -19.89 26.47
CA VAL A 36 -22.35 -18.75 27.06
C VAL A 36 -23.76 -19.15 27.47
N SER A 37 -24.54 -19.78 26.60
CA SER A 37 -25.87 -20.29 26.93
C SER A 37 -25.82 -21.32 28.07
N PHE A 38 -24.81 -22.19 28.09
CA PHE A 38 -24.60 -23.15 29.17
C PHE A 38 -24.22 -22.44 30.48
N SER A 39 -23.35 -21.44 30.43
CA SER A 39 -22.92 -20.67 31.61
C SER A 39 -24.07 -19.85 32.20
N VAL A 40 -24.90 -19.22 31.35
CA VAL A 40 -26.11 -18.50 31.76
C VAL A 40 -27.12 -19.46 32.41
N ARG A 41 -27.37 -20.62 31.79
CA ARG A 41 -28.26 -21.64 32.38
C ARG A 41 -27.70 -22.23 33.68
N TRP A 42 -26.40 -22.50 33.73
CA TRP A 42 -25.73 -23.05 34.92
C TRP A 42 -25.78 -22.06 36.08
N TRP A 43 -25.55 -20.78 35.81
CA TRP A 43 -25.67 -19.70 36.80
C TRP A 43 -27.10 -19.53 37.32
N LEU A 44 -28.10 -19.75 36.46
CA LEU A 44 -29.52 -19.64 36.82
C LEU A 44 -30.11 -20.94 37.43
N ALA A 45 -29.44 -22.09 37.29
CA ALA A 45 -29.94 -23.39 37.73
C ALA A 45 -30.29 -23.50 39.23
N PRO A 46 -29.52 -22.90 40.18
CA PRO A 46 -29.86 -22.97 41.60
C PRO A 46 -31.13 -22.20 41.97
N ALA A 47 -31.49 -21.17 41.20
CA ALA A 47 -32.57 -20.24 41.56
C ALA A 47 -33.97 -20.71 41.14
N PHE A 48 -34.09 -21.63 40.18
CA PHE A 48 -35.38 -21.89 39.53
C PHE A 48 -35.85 -23.36 39.52
N GLY A 49 -35.02 -24.30 39.96
CA GLY A 49 -35.36 -25.73 39.89
C GLY A 49 -35.70 -26.19 38.46
N SER A 50 -36.14 -27.43 38.29
CA SER A 50 -36.46 -27.98 36.96
C SER A 50 -37.77 -27.45 36.35
N LEU A 51 -38.32 -26.34 36.86
CA LEU A 51 -39.62 -25.83 36.44
C LEU A 51 -39.50 -25.00 35.15
N ALA A 52 -40.47 -25.16 34.25
CA ALA A 52 -40.51 -24.39 33.02
C ALA A 52 -40.81 -22.90 33.33
N PRO A 53 -40.27 -21.93 32.56
CA PRO A 53 -40.51 -20.49 32.79
C PRO A 53 -42.00 -20.11 32.85
N TRP A 54 -42.83 -20.79 32.05
CA TRP A 54 -44.28 -20.63 32.04
C TRP A 54 -44.96 -21.00 33.37
N THR A 55 -44.47 -22.02 34.06
CA THR A 55 -45.00 -22.43 35.37
C THR A 55 -44.63 -21.43 36.47
N LEU A 56 -43.47 -20.78 36.38
CA LEU A 56 -43.07 -19.71 37.30
C LEU A 56 -43.92 -18.46 37.10
N PHE A 57 -44.26 -18.10 35.86
CA PHE A 57 -45.18 -16.99 35.56
C PHE A 57 -46.57 -17.18 36.15
N ARG A 58 -47.11 -18.41 36.10
CA ARG A 58 -48.41 -18.73 36.71
C ARG A 58 -48.42 -18.71 38.23
N LEU A 59 -47.31 -19.06 38.87
CA LEU A 59 -47.24 -19.26 40.32
C LEU A 59 -46.69 -18.06 41.11
N GLY A 60 -45.80 -17.26 40.52
CA GLY A 60 -45.06 -16.21 41.23
C GLY A 60 -45.32 -14.77 40.78
N GLY A 61 -46.24 -14.55 39.82
CA GLY A 61 -46.48 -13.22 39.25
C GLY A 61 -45.34 -12.71 38.37
N TRP A 62 -45.47 -11.46 37.89
CA TRP A 62 -44.54 -10.87 36.92
C TRP A 62 -43.10 -10.76 37.44
N ASP A 63 -42.93 -10.47 38.72
CA ASP A 63 -41.60 -10.29 39.33
C ASP A 63 -40.78 -11.59 39.37
N ALA A 64 -41.43 -12.74 39.59
CA ALA A 64 -40.77 -14.05 39.59
C ALA A 64 -40.43 -14.56 38.18
N ALA A 65 -41.12 -14.06 37.15
CA ALA A 65 -40.94 -14.46 35.77
C ALA A 65 -40.02 -13.52 34.96
N LEU A 66 -39.79 -12.31 35.45
CA LEU A 66 -38.95 -11.30 34.82
C LEU A 66 -37.51 -11.80 34.60
N TRP A 67 -36.91 -12.43 35.62
CA TRP A 67 -35.52 -12.90 35.54
C TRP A 67 -35.31 -14.07 34.57
N PRO A 68 -36.14 -15.14 34.61
CA PRO A 68 -36.10 -16.20 33.59
C PRO A 68 -36.44 -15.70 32.18
N GLY A 69 -37.36 -14.73 32.07
CA GLY A 69 -37.75 -14.10 30.81
C GLY A 69 -36.60 -13.35 30.15
N ILE A 70 -35.81 -12.60 30.92
CA ILE A 70 -34.62 -11.91 30.42
C ILE A 70 -33.59 -12.91 29.89
N GLY A 71 -33.35 -14.02 30.59
CA GLY A 71 -32.45 -15.08 30.13
C GLY A 71 -32.88 -15.70 28.79
N ALA A 72 -34.18 -15.99 28.63
CA ALA A 72 -34.71 -16.52 27.38
C ALA A 72 -34.65 -15.50 26.21
N LEU A 73 -34.87 -14.21 26.49
CA LEU A 73 -34.74 -13.14 25.50
C LEU A 73 -33.29 -12.96 25.05
N LEU A 74 -32.32 -13.06 25.96
CA LEU A 74 -30.90 -13.02 25.62
C LEU A 74 -30.48 -14.23 24.78
N GLU A 75 -30.93 -15.45 25.12
CA GLU A 75 -30.70 -16.64 24.29
C GLU A 75 -31.27 -16.46 22.88
N LEU A 76 -32.51 -15.97 22.77
CA LEU A 76 -33.14 -15.69 21.48
C LEU A 76 -32.38 -14.62 20.68
N ALA A 77 -31.94 -13.54 21.33
CA ALA A 77 -31.17 -12.48 20.68
C ALA A 77 -29.84 -12.99 20.11
N VAL A 78 -29.13 -13.87 20.84
CA VAL A 78 -27.89 -14.50 20.36
C VAL A 78 -28.17 -15.42 19.17
N ILE A 79 -29.22 -16.24 19.25
CA ILE A 79 -29.59 -17.13 18.13
C ILE A 79 -29.98 -16.32 16.89
N LEU A 80 -30.77 -15.25 17.05
CA LEU A 80 -31.16 -14.37 15.95
C LEU A 80 -29.95 -13.66 15.37
N ALA A 81 -29.03 -13.16 16.19
CA ALA A 81 -27.79 -12.53 15.73
C ALA A 81 -26.91 -13.50 14.94
N LEU A 82 -26.74 -14.74 15.42
CA LEU A 82 -25.99 -15.79 14.71
C LEU A 82 -26.66 -16.18 13.40
N THR A 83 -27.98 -16.36 13.41
CA THR A 83 -28.75 -16.74 12.21
C THR A 83 -28.68 -15.62 11.18
N TRP A 84 -28.83 -14.37 11.62
CA TRP A 84 -28.71 -13.19 10.77
C TRP A 84 -27.31 -13.06 10.17
N ASP A 85 -26.26 -13.27 10.96
CA ASP A 85 -24.88 -13.26 10.47
C ASP A 85 -24.64 -14.39 9.45
N MET A 86 -25.11 -15.60 9.72
CA MET A 86 -24.98 -16.73 8.80
C MET A 86 -25.74 -16.52 7.49
N VAL A 87 -26.97 -16.00 7.54
CA VAL A 87 -27.78 -15.69 6.36
C VAL A 87 -27.15 -14.54 5.57
N GLY A 88 -26.66 -13.50 6.25
CA GLY A 88 -25.96 -12.38 5.63
C GLY A 88 -24.68 -12.81 4.91
N GLN A 89 -23.93 -13.76 5.48
CA GLN A 89 -22.71 -14.29 4.86
C GLN A 89 -22.99 -15.27 3.72
N GLN A 90 -24.08 -16.04 3.78
CA GLN A 90 -24.51 -16.93 2.67
C GLN A 90 -24.99 -16.13 1.46
N ALA A 91 -25.67 -15.00 1.66
CA ALA A 91 -26.12 -14.13 0.58
C ALA A 91 -24.96 -13.49 -0.22
N ALA A 92 -23.76 -13.43 0.37
CA ALA A 92 -22.62 -12.75 -0.26
C ALA A 92 -21.87 -13.62 -1.27
N ASN A 93 -21.96 -14.96 -1.21
CA ASN A 93 -21.22 -15.85 -2.10
C ASN A 93 -22.14 -16.42 -3.18
N PRO A 94 -21.82 -16.30 -4.47
CA PRO A 94 -22.64 -16.91 -5.51
C PRO A 94 -22.57 -18.45 -5.46
N TYR A 95 -23.64 -19.12 -5.85
CA TYR A 95 -23.78 -20.58 -5.86
C TYR A 95 -23.91 -21.10 -7.28
N SER A 96 -23.10 -22.10 -7.65
CA SER A 96 -23.31 -22.85 -8.90
C SER A 96 -24.35 -23.93 -8.66
N GLU A 97 -25.51 -23.79 -9.30
CA GLU A 97 -26.55 -24.81 -9.29
C GLU A 97 -26.10 -26.10 -10.01
N SER A 98 -25.25 -25.99 -11.03
CA SER A 98 -24.83 -27.13 -11.85
C SER A 98 -23.90 -28.09 -11.10
N GLN A 99 -23.06 -27.56 -10.21
CA GLN A 99 -22.10 -28.35 -9.40
C GLN A 99 -22.51 -28.47 -7.93
N HIS A 100 -23.63 -27.85 -7.55
CA HIS A 100 -24.10 -27.75 -6.18
C HIS A 100 -23.01 -27.27 -5.21
N GLN A 101 -22.27 -26.24 -5.62
CA GLN A 101 -21.11 -25.73 -4.89
C GLN A 101 -21.13 -24.20 -4.83
N TRP A 102 -20.76 -23.67 -3.67
CA TRP A 102 -20.51 -22.24 -3.49
C TRP A 102 -19.22 -21.84 -4.20
N ALA A 103 -19.27 -20.70 -4.89
CA ALA A 103 -18.10 -20.11 -5.52
C ALA A 103 -17.04 -19.78 -4.46
N ARG A 104 -15.79 -20.07 -4.79
CA ARG A 104 -14.64 -19.75 -3.95
C ARG A 104 -13.90 -18.57 -4.55
N LYS A 105 -13.37 -17.71 -3.68
CA LYS A 105 -12.44 -16.66 -4.11
C LYS A 105 -11.17 -17.31 -4.67
N VAL A 106 -10.84 -16.98 -5.91
CA VAL A 106 -9.64 -17.47 -6.61
C VAL A 106 -8.54 -16.43 -6.60
N TRP A 107 -8.89 -15.18 -6.90
CA TRP A 107 -7.94 -14.07 -6.98
C TRP A 107 -8.55 -12.76 -6.49
N GLU A 108 -7.68 -11.79 -6.23
CA GLU A 108 -8.02 -10.43 -5.87
C GLU A 108 -7.00 -9.49 -6.50
N GLN A 109 -7.48 -8.35 -6.99
CA GLN A 109 -6.64 -7.32 -7.56
C GLN A 109 -7.17 -5.95 -7.16
N GLU A 110 -6.26 -5.00 -7.02
CA GLU A 110 -6.59 -3.60 -6.80
C GLU A 110 -6.11 -2.80 -8.02
N LEU A 111 -7.00 -2.01 -8.62
CA LEU A 111 -6.75 -1.19 -9.80
C LEU A 111 -6.73 0.29 -9.42
N TRP A 112 -5.76 1.03 -9.94
CA TRP A 112 -5.61 2.46 -9.69
C TRP A 112 -6.58 3.29 -10.51
N LEU A 113 -7.30 4.20 -9.84
CA LEU A 113 -8.15 5.21 -10.49
C LEU A 113 -7.57 6.63 -10.41
N GLY A 114 -6.64 6.89 -9.49
CA GLY A 114 -6.09 8.23 -9.26
C GLY A 114 -7.01 9.08 -8.40
N ARG A 115 -7.37 10.28 -8.88
CA ARG A 115 -8.30 11.20 -8.21
C ARG A 115 -9.60 11.25 -9.02
N GLY A 116 -10.74 11.30 -8.34
CA GLY A 116 -12.05 11.41 -8.97
C GLY A 116 -13.18 11.33 -7.96
N GLU A 117 -14.40 11.37 -8.45
CA GLU A 117 -15.61 11.15 -7.65
C GLU A 117 -16.17 9.75 -7.87
N ALA A 118 -16.73 9.15 -6.82
CA ALA A 118 -17.32 7.82 -6.89
C ALA A 118 -18.42 7.71 -7.96
N ALA A 119 -19.19 8.78 -8.18
CA ALA A 119 -20.25 8.84 -9.17
C ALA A 119 -19.72 8.65 -10.61
N GLN A 120 -18.58 9.26 -10.94
CA GLN A 120 -17.96 9.14 -12.27
C GLN A 120 -17.48 7.72 -12.53
N VAL A 121 -16.91 7.06 -11.51
CA VAL A 121 -16.48 5.65 -11.62
C VAL A 121 -17.68 4.74 -11.87
N GLN A 122 -18.80 5.00 -11.20
CA GLN A 122 -20.03 4.23 -11.38
C GLN A 122 -20.62 4.43 -12.79
N GLU A 123 -20.56 5.65 -13.33
CA GLU A 123 -20.99 5.97 -14.69
C GLU A 123 -20.10 5.32 -15.76
N GLU A 124 -18.77 5.37 -15.59
CA GLU A 124 -17.82 4.69 -16.47
C GLU A 124 -18.01 3.17 -16.45
N LEU A 125 -18.22 2.60 -15.25
CA LEU A 125 -18.49 1.17 -15.11
C LEU A 125 -19.84 0.78 -15.74
N ALA A 126 -20.87 1.61 -15.62
CA ALA A 126 -22.18 1.36 -16.22
C ALA A 126 -22.15 1.47 -17.75
N SER A 127 -21.39 2.44 -18.29
CA SER A 127 -21.34 2.72 -19.73
C SER A 127 -20.39 1.80 -20.49
N ARG A 128 -19.20 1.51 -19.93
CA ARG A 128 -18.14 0.75 -20.61
C ARG A 128 -17.93 -0.65 -20.02
N GLY A 129 -18.53 -0.96 -18.87
CA GLY A 129 -18.50 -2.29 -18.27
C GLY A 129 -17.09 -2.81 -18.00
N THR A 130 -16.83 -4.03 -18.42
CA THR A 130 -15.54 -4.72 -18.21
C THR A 130 -14.41 -4.13 -19.05
N ALA A 131 -14.71 -3.44 -20.15
CA ALA A 131 -13.70 -2.75 -20.95
C ALA A 131 -13.08 -1.55 -20.20
N PHE A 132 -13.85 -0.90 -19.32
CA PHE A 132 -13.31 0.10 -18.41
C PHE A 132 -12.32 -0.55 -17.43
N LEU A 133 -12.69 -1.66 -16.78
CA LEU A 133 -11.82 -2.36 -15.83
C LEU A 133 -10.49 -2.79 -16.46
N LEU A 134 -10.53 -3.36 -17.67
CA LEU A 134 -9.34 -3.79 -18.41
C LEU A 134 -8.45 -2.62 -18.87
N SER A 135 -8.98 -1.39 -18.92
CA SER A 135 -8.21 -0.20 -19.27
C SER A 135 -7.46 0.41 -18.08
N LEU A 136 -7.80 0.00 -16.86
CA LEU A 136 -7.16 0.50 -15.64
C LEU A 136 -5.85 -0.24 -15.38
N ARG A 137 -4.95 0.42 -14.64
CA ARG A 137 -3.66 -0.16 -14.25
C ARG A 137 -3.76 -0.79 -12.87
N PRO A 138 -2.99 -1.85 -12.58
CA PRO A 138 -2.83 -2.36 -11.22
C PRO A 138 -2.34 -1.25 -10.26
N ALA A 139 -2.89 -1.21 -9.06
CA ALA A 139 -2.51 -0.25 -8.04
C ALA A 139 -1.05 -0.44 -7.56
N ALA A 140 -0.53 -1.66 -7.61
CA ALA A 140 0.87 -1.96 -7.28
C ALA A 140 1.86 -1.32 -8.25
N ASP A 141 1.48 -1.13 -9.52
CA ASP A 141 2.33 -0.48 -10.53
C ASP A 141 2.38 1.04 -10.34
N VAL A 142 1.53 1.58 -9.47
CA VAL A 142 1.44 3.01 -9.20
C VAL A 142 2.08 3.30 -7.85
N THR A 143 3.31 3.82 -7.86
CA THR A 143 3.95 4.32 -6.63
C THR A 143 3.21 5.56 -6.14
N VAL A 144 2.26 5.37 -5.22
CA VAL A 144 1.47 6.45 -4.62
C VAL A 144 2.41 7.39 -3.87
N SER A 145 2.60 8.59 -4.42
CA SER A 145 3.35 9.65 -3.75
C SER A 145 2.73 9.94 -2.38
N THR A 146 3.58 10.12 -1.38
CA THR A 146 3.25 10.52 -0.01
C THR A 146 2.48 11.85 0.10
N ALA A 147 2.26 12.56 -1.02
CA ALA A 147 1.60 13.86 -1.10
C ALA A 147 0.11 13.84 -1.52
N ALA A 148 -0.49 12.69 -1.86
CA ALA A 148 -1.92 12.64 -2.16
C ALA A 148 -2.76 12.63 -0.88
N GLY A 149 -3.51 13.71 -0.62
CA GLY A 149 -4.47 13.78 0.49
C GLY A 149 -5.64 12.82 0.33
N THR A 150 -6.07 12.54 -0.91
CA THR A 150 -7.13 11.56 -1.22
C THR A 150 -6.86 10.87 -2.55
N TRP A 151 -7.13 9.56 -2.64
CA TRP A 151 -7.07 8.79 -3.88
C TRP A 151 -8.10 7.65 -3.92
N LEU A 152 -8.37 7.14 -5.12
CA LEU A 152 -9.34 6.09 -5.39
C LEU A 152 -8.66 4.84 -5.98
N THR A 153 -9.12 3.67 -5.56
CA THR A 153 -8.80 2.39 -6.21
C THR A 153 -10.06 1.52 -6.35
N LEU A 154 -10.05 0.60 -7.31
CA LEU A 154 -11.06 -0.44 -7.47
C LEU A 154 -10.49 -1.78 -7.04
N LYS A 155 -11.05 -2.34 -5.98
CA LYS A 155 -10.77 -3.70 -5.57
C LYS A 155 -11.72 -4.66 -6.27
N ILE A 156 -11.15 -5.56 -7.05
CA ILE A 156 -11.87 -6.59 -7.81
C ILE A 156 -11.55 -7.96 -7.20
N GLN A 157 -12.58 -8.77 -6.96
CA GLN A 157 -12.42 -10.13 -6.47
C GLN A 157 -13.04 -11.12 -7.45
N GLY A 158 -12.24 -12.04 -7.97
CA GLY A 158 -12.71 -13.12 -8.81
C GLY A 158 -13.14 -14.34 -7.99
N ARG A 159 -14.36 -14.81 -8.21
CA ARG A 159 -14.89 -16.04 -7.60
C ARG A 159 -15.29 -17.03 -8.67
N SER A 160 -14.97 -18.30 -8.43
CA SER A 160 -15.32 -19.36 -9.37
C SER A 160 -15.61 -20.68 -8.67
N VAL A 161 -16.29 -21.56 -9.42
CA VAL A 161 -16.38 -22.99 -9.10
C VAL A 161 -15.48 -23.73 -10.08
N PRO A 162 -14.40 -24.41 -9.63
CA PRO A 162 -13.41 -25.02 -10.52
C PRO A 162 -14.00 -26.00 -11.54
N GLN A 163 -15.10 -26.66 -11.18
CA GLN A 163 -15.75 -27.69 -11.98
C GLN A 163 -16.81 -27.13 -12.95
N ASP A 164 -17.09 -25.81 -12.92
CA ASP A 164 -18.08 -25.16 -13.78
C ASP A 164 -17.49 -23.90 -14.44
N PRO A 165 -17.12 -23.96 -15.73
CA PRO A 165 -16.56 -22.82 -16.46
C PRO A 165 -17.50 -21.61 -16.59
N GLN A 166 -18.82 -21.81 -16.47
CA GLN A 166 -19.81 -20.73 -16.58
C GLN A 166 -20.06 -20.04 -15.24
N ALA A 167 -19.69 -20.70 -14.13
CA ALA A 167 -19.74 -20.16 -12.78
C ALA A 167 -18.52 -19.25 -12.50
N ARG A 168 -18.54 -18.04 -13.05
CA ARG A 168 -17.52 -16.99 -12.86
C ARG A 168 -18.19 -15.69 -12.44
N TRP A 169 -17.77 -15.16 -11.30
CA TRP A 169 -18.30 -13.91 -10.77
C TRP A 169 -17.18 -12.96 -10.38
N ILE A 170 -17.46 -11.66 -10.48
CA ILE A 170 -16.62 -10.61 -9.95
C ILE A 170 -17.39 -9.75 -8.94
N ASP A 171 -16.72 -9.41 -7.85
CA ASP A 171 -17.14 -8.34 -6.95
C ASP A 171 -16.26 -7.11 -7.20
N ILE A 172 -16.87 -5.92 -7.23
CA ILE A 172 -16.17 -4.65 -7.44
C ILE A 172 -16.49 -3.71 -6.29
N ASP A 173 -15.45 -3.39 -5.52
CA ASP A 173 -15.49 -2.42 -4.43
C ASP A 173 -14.65 -1.19 -4.78
N LEU A 174 -15.25 -0.01 -4.72
CA LEU A 174 -14.50 1.24 -4.74
C LEU A 174 -13.93 1.51 -3.35
N ARG A 175 -12.62 1.78 -3.28
CA ARG A 175 -11.92 2.20 -2.07
C ARG A 175 -11.48 3.64 -2.23
N MET A 176 -11.89 4.48 -1.30
CA MET A 176 -11.44 5.85 -1.18
C MET A 176 -10.46 5.92 -0.02
N TYR A 177 -9.23 6.35 -0.29
CA TYR A 177 -8.23 6.52 0.75
C TYR A 177 -8.05 7.99 1.03
N GLU A 178 -8.17 8.38 2.29
CA GLU A 178 -7.89 9.73 2.76
C GLU A 178 -6.73 9.68 3.76
N ARG A 179 -5.73 10.53 3.54
CA ARG A 179 -4.57 10.69 4.42
C ARG A 179 -4.84 11.82 5.39
N SER A 180 -4.88 11.52 6.68
CA SER A 180 -5.03 12.53 7.74
C SER A 180 -3.78 13.41 7.84
N ALA A 181 -3.89 14.54 8.53
CA ALA A 181 -2.75 15.41 8.86
C ALA A 181 -1.63 14.70 9.64
N GLU A 182 -1.94 13.59 10.33
CA GLU A 182 -1.00 12.72 11.05
C GLU A 182 -0.34 11.67 10.14
N GLY A 183 -0.66 11.65 8.85
CA GLY A 183 -0.16 10.65 7.89
C GLY A 183 -0.89 9.30 7.93
N LYS A 184 -1.91 9.13 8.77
CA LYS A 184 -2.72 7.89 8.81
C LYS A 184 -3.67 7.84 7.62
N VAL A 185 -3.75 6.68 6.98
CA VAL A 185 -4.65 6.45 5.84
C VAL A 185 -5.89 5.71 6.33
N LYS A 186 -7.08 6.26 6.06
CA LYS A 186 -8.36 5.56 6.33
C LYS A 186 -9.05 5.22 5.01
N PRO A 187 -9.30 3.92 4.73
CA PRO A 187 -10.08 3.53 3.58
C PRO A 187 -11.59 3.63 3.89
N ALA A 188 -12.32 4.41 3.09
CA ALA A 188 -13.77 4.29 2.96
C ALA A 188 -14.09 3.33 1.80
N ARG A 189 -15.10 2.46 1.99
CA ARG A 189 -15.49 1.44 1.01
C ARG A 189 -16.90 1.72 0.50
N LEU A 190 -17.06 1.65 -0.82
CA LEU A 190 -18.35 1.66 -1.49
C LEU A 190 -18.45 0.44 -2.42
N SER A 191 -19.42 -0.44 -2.18
CA SER A 191 -19.65 -1.61 -3.05
C SER A 191 -20.34 -1.14 -4.33
N LEU A 192 -19.69 -1.31 -5.48
CA LEU A 192 -20.25 -0.91 -6.78
C LEU A 192 -20.98 -2.07 -7.48
N LEU A 193 -20.45 -3.29 -7.35
CA LEU A 193 -21.04 -4.49 -7.94
C LEU A 193 -20.81 -5.69 -7.02
N ALA A 194 -21.88 -6.40 -6.67
CA ALA A 194 -21.81 -7.64 -5.91
C ALA A 194 -22.22 -8.81 -6.80
N ALA A 195 -21.36 -9.82 -6.90
CA ALA A 195 -21.55 -11.06 -7.67
C ALA A 195 -21.98 -10.85 -9.13
N GLY A 196 -21.29 -9.96 -9.85
CA GLY A 196 -21.49 -9.79 -11.29
C GLY A 196 -21.03 -11.01 -12.07
N LEU A 197 -21.95 -11.67 -12.78
CA LEU A 197 -21.61 -12.81 -13.65
C LEU A 197 -20.78 -12.33 -14.85
N VAL A 198 -19.67 -13.01 -15.16
CA VAL A 198 -18.79 -12.68 -16.29
C VAL A 198 -18.45 -13.90 -17.12
N SER A 199 -18.06 -13.69 -18.37
CA SER A 199 -17.53 -14.78 -19.19
C SER A 199 -16.16 -15.22 -18.71
N ASP A 200 -15.81 -16.48 -18.96
CA ASP A 200 -14.49 -17.05 -18.63
C ASP A 200 -13.34 -16.24 -19.26
N ALA A 201 -13.51 -15.76 -20.49
CA ALA A 201 -12.52 -14.92 -21.17
C ALA A 201 -12.25 -13.60 -20.43
N ILE A 202 -13.28 -12.93 -19.91
CA ILE A 202 -13.14 -11.69 -19.14
C ILE A 202 -12.56 -11.99 -17.76
N PHE A 203 -13.03 -13.06 -17.12
CA PHE A 203 -12.51 -13.49 -15.82
C PHE A 203 -11.01 -13.76 -15.87
N GLU A 204 -10.57 -14.47 -16.90
CA GLU A 204 -9.16 -14.76 -17.17
C GLU A 204 -8.37 -13.53 -17.58
N ALA A 205 -8.93 -12.64 -18.39
CA ALA A 205 -8.28 -11.39 -18.77
C ALA A 205 -8.00 -10.51 -17.54
N LEU A 206 -8.97 -10.38 -16.64
CA LEU A 206 -8.81 -9.67 -15.36
C LEU A 206 -7.82 -10.41 -14.44
N HIS A 207 -7.89 -11.74 -14.36
CA HIS A 207 -6.96 -12.53 -13.54
C HIS A 207 -5.50 -12.37 -13.97
N ARG A 208 -5.25 -12.26 -15.29
CA ARG A 208 -3.91 -12.14 -15.89
C ARG A 208 -3.37 -10.72 -15.89
N MET A 209 -4.18 -9.71 -15.55
CA MET A 209 -3.63 -8.38 -15.31
C MET A 209 -2.60 -8.51 -14.17
N PRO A 210 -1.43 -7.84 -14.26
CA PRO A 210 -0.39 -7.97 -13.25
C PRO A 210 -0.97 -7.71 -11.85
N ALA A 211 -1.05 -8.75 -11.03
CA ALA A 211 -1.79 -8.66 -9.78
C ALA A 211 -1.05 -7.71 -8.83
N ALA A 212 -1.78 -6.73 -8.27
CA ALA A 212 -1.39 -6.18 -6.98
C ALA A 212 -1.61 -7.30 -5.96
N THR A 213 -0.54 -7.98 -5.57
CA THR A 213 -0.55 -8.88 -4.41
C THR A 213 -1.12 -8.07 -3.24
N PRO A 214 -2.22 -8.51 -2.61
CA PRO A 214 -2.85 -7.71 -1.57
C PRO A 214 -1.92 -7.69 -0.35
N GLU A 215 -1.26 -6.57 -0.13
CA GLU A 215 -0.80 -6.16 1.20
C GLU A 215 -2.05 -6.03 2.08
N ARG A 216 -2.38 -7.13 2.76
CA ARG A 216 -3.12 -7.06 4.01
C ARG A 216 -2.18 -6.45 5.04
N ASP A 217 -2.61 -5.35 5.65
CA ASP A 217 -2.28 -5.04 7.03
C ASP A 217 -2.75 -6.20 7.94
N THR A 218 -2.00 -7.31 7.96
CA THR A 218 -1.81 -8.22 9.09
C THR A 218 -0.63 -9.12 8.76
N GLN A 219 0.51 -8.84 9.43
CA GLN A 219 1.69 -9.70 9.56
C GLN A 219 2.41 -10.07 8.25
N ALA A 220 3.60 -9.49 8.12
CA ALA A 220 4.66 -9.92 7.22
C ALA A 220 4.75 -11.45 7.10
N THR A 221 4.68 -11.94 5.86
CA THR A 221 5.56 -13.00 5.34
C THR A 221 5.56 -12.87 3.82
N PRO A 222 6.71 -13.10 3.17
CA PRO A 222 7.36 -12.06 2.40
C PRO A 222 7.28 -12.35 0.90
N SER A 223 7.51 -11.31 0.11
CA SER A 223 8.08 -11.40 -1.23
C SER A 223 9.21 -12.44 -1.25
N GLU A 224 9.46 -13.14 -2.35
CA GLU A 224 10.75 -13.79 -2.57
C GLU A 224 11.83 -12.70 -2.73
N GLU A 225 12.14 -12.02 -1.62
CA GLU A 225 13.47 -11.51 -1.34
C GLU A 225 14.42 -12.72 -1.33
N PRO A 226 15.71 -12.55 -1.69
CA PRO A 226 16.69 -13.51 -1.21
C PRO A 226 16.49 -13.57 0.31
N ASP A 227 16.11 -14.75 0.80
CA ASP A 227 15.81 -15.00 2.21
C ASP A 227 16.92 -14.33 3.02
N THR A 228 16.57 -13.26 3.76
CA THR A 228 17.57 -12.45 4.45
C THR A 228 18.34 -13.43 5.34
N PRO A 229 19.67 -13.56 5.16
CA PRO A 229 20.43 -14.58 5.85
C PRO A 229 20.15 -14.53 7.35
N GLU A 230 19.91 -15.68 7.98
CA GLU A 230 19.52 -15.75 9.40
C GLU A 230 20.50 -14.96 10.29
N GLU A 231 21.78 -14.94 9.89
CA GLU A 231 22.85 -14.22 10.56
C GLU A 231 22.66 -12.70 10.57
N LEU A 232 21.95 -12.12 9.60
CA LEU A 232 21.72 -10.69 9.46
C LEU A 232 20.36 -10.22 9.99
N LEU A 233 19.45 -11.13 10.35
CA LEU A 233 18.15 -10.79 10.95
C LEU A 233 18.27 -9.84 12.16
N PRO A 234 19.25 -10.00 13.09
CA PRO A 234 19.41 -9.06 14.20
C PRO A 234 19.75 -7.63 13.74
N ALA A 235 20.55 -7.50 12.67
CA ALA A 235 20.93 -6.21 12.11
C ALA A 235 19.74 -5.55 11.40
N VAL A 236 18.95 -6.32 10.64
CA VAL A 236 17.70 -5.83 10.01
C VAL A 236 16.71 -5.34 11.07
N ALA A 237 16.44 -6.15 12.10
CA ALA A 237 15.55 -5.76 13.20
C ALA A 237 16.05 -4.52 13.97
N ALA A 238 17.37 -4.31 14.04
CA ALA A 238 17.94 -3.08 14.61
C ALA A 238 17.74 -1.87 13.69
N LEU A 239 17.94 -2.03 12.37
CA LEU A 239 17.72 -0.98 11.38
C LEU A 239 16.26 -0.54 11.33
N GLU A 240 15.32 -1.48 11.26
CA GLU A 240 13.87 -1.22 11.29
C GLU A 240 13.44 -0.56 12.60
N GLY A 241 14.05 -0.98 13.71
CA GLY A 241 13.85 -0.38 15.03
C GLY A 241 14.55 0.97 15.23
N VAL A 242 15.15 1.56 14.19
CA VAL A 242 15.87 2.86 14.24
C VAL A 242 17.03 2.86 15.25
N ARG A 243 17.63 1.68 15.50
CA ARG A 243 18.78 1.48 16.38
C ARG A 243 20.04 1.28 15.53
N PHE A 244 20.53 2.37 14.95
CA PHE A 244 21.56 2.31 13.91
C PHE A 244 22.92 1.80 14.41
N GLU A 245 23.32 2.17 15.62
CA GLU A 245 24.55 1.65 16.25
C GLU A 245 24.44 0.15 16.49
N ALA A 246 23.28 -0.33 16.96
CA ALA A 246 23.05 -1.76 17.15
C ALA A 246 23.04 -2.53 15.81
N CYS A 247 22.51 -1.92 14.74
CA CYS A 247 22.58 -2.47 13.39
C CYS A 247 24.04 -2.64 12.95
N LEU A 248 24.88 -1.62 13.18
CA LEU A 248 26.32 -1.68 12.86
C LEU A 248 27.02 -2.80 13.63
N GLU A 249 26.80 -2.88 14.94
CA GLU A 249 27.44 -3.93 15.76
C GLU A 249 26.99 -5.33 15.35
N ALA A 250 25.74 -5.50 14.92
CA ALA A 250 25.23 -6.78 14.42
C ALA A 250 25.71 -7.12 13.00
N ALA A 251 25.83 -6.14 12.09
CA ALA A 251 26.21 -6.39 10.69
C ALA A 251 27.73 -6.50 10.47
N LYS A 252 28.55 -5.72 11.20
CA LYS A 252 30.01 -5.65 11.02
C LYS A 252 30.73 -7.01 11.02
N PRO A 253 30.40 -8.00 11.88
CA PRO A 253 31.05 -9.31 11.86
C PRO A 253 30.90 -10.05 10.52
N HIS A 254 29.85 -9.76 9.77
CA HIS A 254 29.47 -10.48 8.55
C HIS A 254 30.02 -9.85 7.26
N VAL A 255 30.65 -8.67 7.34
CA VAL A 255 31.24 -7.97 6.18
C VAL A 255 32.47 -8.68 5.58
N ARG A 256 32.95 -9.74 6.24
CA ARG A 256 34.00 -10.66 5.76
C ARG A 256 33.52 -12.11 5.70
N SER A 257 32.20 -12.33 5.64
CA SER A 257 31.63 -13.67 5.45
C SER A 257 32.20 -14.32 4.20
N GLY A 258 32.39 -15.64 4.24
CA GLY A 258 32.79 -16.43 3.07
C GLY A 258 31.70 -16.48 1.98
N THR A 259 30.47 -16.13 2.34
CA THR A 259 29.32 -16.09 1.43
C THR A 259 29.15 -14.67 0.89
N ARG A 260 29.26 -14.52 -0.45
CA ARG A 260 29.22 -13.22 -1.13
C ARG A 260 27.92 -12.44 -0.90
N SER A 261 26.76 -13.11 -0.87
CA SER A 261 25.46 -12.46 -0.62
C SER A 261 25.38 -11.88 0.79
N ILE A 262 25.71 -12.68 1.81
CA ILE A 262 25.80 -12.23 3.21
C ILE A 262 26.75 -11.04 3.33
N GLN A 263 27.88 -11.09 2.63
CA GLN A 263 28.85 -10.00 2.62
C GLN A 263 28.26 -8.70 2.06
N ALA A 264 27.56 -8.78 0.92
CA ALA A 264 26.93 -7.63 0.28
C ALA A 264 25.82 -7.04 1.17
N ASP A 265 24.96 -7.88 1.74
CA ASP A 265 23.89 -7.45 2.63
C ASP A 265 24.44 -6.80 3.91
N ALA A 266 25.50 -7.35 4.50
CA ALA A 266 26.18 -6.77 5.65
C ALA A 266 26.76 -5.37 5.34
N TRP A 267 27.42 -5.19 4.19
CA TRP A 267 27.90 -3.88 3.76
C TRP A 267 26.76 -2.90 3.50
N ARG A 268 25.66 -3.35 2.89
CA ARG A 268 24.48 -2.53 2.64
C ARG A 268 23.87 -2.03 3.96
N LEU A 269 23.71 -2.92 4.94
CA LEU A 269 23.21 -2.55 6.27
C LEU A 269 24.14 -1.57 6.98
N CYS A 270 25.45 -1.77 6.90
CA CYS A 270 26.42 -0.83 7.48
C CYS A 270 26.36 0.55 6.80
N ALA A 271 26.32 0.60 5.48
CA ALA A 271 26.25 1.84 4.72
C ALA A 271 24.97 2.64 5.03
N LEU A 272 23.83 1.96 5.12
CA LEU A 272 22.55 2.57 5.51
C LEU A 272 22.59 3.10 6.94
N ALA A 273 23.10 2.32 7.90
CA ALA A 273 23.19 2.73 9.30
C ALA A 273 24.15 3.94 9.48
N HIS A 274 25.33 3.91 8.86
CA HIS A 274 26.26 5.05 8.87
C HIS A 274 25.64 6.31 8.23
N SER A 275 24.89 6.16 7.13
CA SER A 275 24.17 7.27 6.50
C SER A 275 23.14 7.90 7.45
N ARG A 276 22.39 7.06 8.18
CA ARG A 276 21.39 7.53 9.16
C ARG A 276 22.02 8.22 10.37
N LEU A 277 23.25 7.86 10.71
CA LEU A 277 24.06 8.52 11.75
C LEU A 277 24.83 9.74 11.23
N ALA A 278 24.62 10.15 9.98
CA ALA A 278 25.35 11.23 9.31
C ALA A 278 26.88 11.02 9.30
N GLN A 279 27.35 9.76 9.34
CA GLN A 279 28.75 9.38 9.26
C GLN A 279 29.14 9.16 7.79
N TRP A 280 29.04 10.23 6.99
CA TRP A 280 29.07 10.15 5.52
C TRP A 280 30.34 9.54 4.93
N ALA A 281 31.51 9.83 5.51
CA ALA A 281 32.76 9.22 5.06
C ALA A 281 32.80 7.70 5.28
N ALA A 282 32.25 7.21 6.39
CA ALA A 282 32.13 5.77 6.67
C ALA A 282 31.08 5.11 5.76
N ALA A 283 29.93 5.75 5.59
CA ALA A 283 28.89 5.28 4.67
C ALA A 283 29.42 5.16 3.22
N GLY A 284 30.17 6.16 2.75
CA GLY A 284 30.79 6.14 1.42
C GLY A 284 31.76 4.98 1.26
N HIS A 285 32.63 4.73 2.25
CA HIS A 285 33.52 3.56 2.24
C HIS A 285 32.72 2.25 2.14
N ASP A 286 31.63 2.10 2.90
CA ASP A 286 30.83 0.88 2.90
C ASP A 286 30.08 0.68 1.57
N PHE A 287 29.56 1.75 0.97
CA PHE A 287 28.96 1.70 -0.37
C PHE A 287 29.98 1.34 -1.46
N GLU A 288 31.24 1.76 -1.33
CA GLU A 288 32.30 1.32 -2.25
C GLU A 288 32.61 -0.18 -2.11
N ARG A 289 32.60 -0.71 -0.89
CA ARG A 289 32.71 -2.16 -0.67
C ARG A 289 31.53 -2.91 -1.25
N LEU A 290 30.32 -2.39 -1.09
CA LEU A 290 29.12 -2.95 -1.70
C LEU A 290 29.19 -2.91 -3.23
N PHE A 291 29.60 -1.79 -3.82
CA PHE A 291 29.73 -1.64 -5.27
C PHE A 291 30.74 -2.62 -5.88
N ALA A 292 31.84 -2.92 -5.18
CA ALA A 292 32.80 -3.94 -5.62
C ALA A 292 32.18 -5.36 -5.67
N LEU A 293 31.16 -5.63 -4.85
CA LEU A 293 30.42 -6.88 -4.85
C LEU A 293 29.26 -6.88 -5.86
N GLU A 294 28.58 -5.75 -5.98
CA GLU A 294 27.37 -5.54 -6.78
C GLU A 294 27.46 -4.22 -7.56
N PRO A 295 28.15 -4.21 -8.71
CA PRO A 295 28.28 -3.01 -9.52
C PRO A 295 26.94 -2.67 -10.18
N SER A 296 26.32 -1.58 -9.72
CA SER A 296 25.05 -1.09 -10.27
C SER A 296 25.02 0.43 -10.33
N SER A 297 24.16 0.99 -11.19
CA SER A 297 23.93 2.44 -11.27
C SER A 297 23.43 3.00 -9.94
N HIS A 298 22.59 2.23 -9.22
CA HIS A 298 22.10 2.59 -7.89
C HIS A 298 23.24 2.71 -6.87
N ASN A 299 24.12 1.71 -6.78
CA ASN A 299 25.22 1.72 -5.81
C ASN A 299 26.24 2.83 -6.15
N ALA A 300 26.51 3.09 -7.44
CA ALA A 300 27.32 4.23 -7.86
C ALA A 300 26.69 5.57 -7.44
N LEU A 301 25.37 5.71 -7.57
CA LEU A 301 24.65 6.90 -7.10
C LEU A 301 24.73 7.07 -5.58
N GLN A 302 24.68 5.99 -4.79
CA GLN A 302 24.86 6.08 -3.32
C GLN A 302 26.27 6.55 -2.94
N ILE A 303 27.30 6.12 -3.68
CA ILE A 303 28.67 6.64 -3.48
C ILE A 303 28.73 8.13 -3.82
N ALA A 304 28.10 8.54 -4.92
CA ALA A 304 28.04 9.95 -5.32
C ALA A 304 27.39 10.83 -4.24
N THR A 305 26.21 10.45 -3.75
CA THR A 305 25.47 11.23 -2.75
C THR A 305 26.20 11.26 -1.40
N THR A 306 26.76 10.14 -0.96
CA THR A 306 27.53 10.11 0.30
C THR A 306 28.84 10.89 0.21
N ALA A 307 29.51 10.92 -0.94
CA ALA A 307 30.69 11.76 -1.16
C ALA A 307 30.35 13.26 -1.09
N VAL A 308 29.26 13.69 -1.72
CA VAL A 308 28.75 15.07 -1.61
C VAL A 308 28.43 15.41 -0.16
N MET A 309 27.71 14.53 0.55
CA MET A 309 27.38 14.74 1.96
C MET A 309 28.62 14.78 2.86
N ALA A 310 29.70 14.12 2.46
CA ALA A 310 31.02 14.19 3.10
C ALA A 310 31.85 15.42 2.69
N GLN A 311 31.26 16.39 1.98
CA GLN A 311 31.91 17.62 1.48
C GLN A 311 33.00 17.37 0.42
N ASP A 312 32.94 16.24 -0.28
CA ASP A 312 33.83 15.92 -1.42
C ASP A 312 33.04 15.99 -2.73
N LEU A 313 32.75 17.22 -3.17
CA LEU A 313 31.98 17.49 -4.39
C LEU A 313 32.65 16.90 -5.64
N THR A 314 33.98 16.97 -5.75
CA THR A 314 34.71 16.45 -6.91
C THR A 314 34.50 14.95 -7.07
N ARG A 315 34.64 14.19 -5.98
CA ARG A 315 34.36 12.75 -5.99
C ARG A 315 32.88 12.45 -6.23
N GLY A 316 32.00 13.24 -5.62
CA GLY A 316 30.56 13.17 -5.83
C GLY A 316 30.19 13.25 -7.31
N THR A 317 30.68 14.27 -8.00
CA THR A 317 30.42 14.51 -9.42
C THR A 317 30.94 13.39 -10.29
N HIS A 318 32.19 12.94 -10.06
CA HIS A 318 32.77 11.82 -10.79
C HIS A 318 31.92 10.53 -10.66
N TRP A 319 31.47 10.20 -9.44
CA TRP A 319 30.62 9.03 -9.23
C TRP A 319 29.21 9.19 -9.80
N PHE A 320 28.66 10.41 -9.79
CA PHE A 320 27.38 10.69 -10.42
C PHE A 320 27.43 10.49 -11.94
N GLU A 321 28.46 11.02 -12.60
CA GLU A 321 28.72 10.79 -14.03
C GLU A 321 28.84 9.29 -14.34
N ARG A 322 29.60 8.56 -13.50
CA ARG A 322 29.73 7.11 -13.62
C ARG A 322 28.39 6.39 -13.45
N ALA A 323 27.55 6.81 -12.51
CA ALA A 323 26.22 6.24 -12.32
C ALA A 323 25.34 6.47 -13.56
N VAL A 324 25.38 7.66 -14.14
CA VAL A 324 24.64 8.00 -15.38
C VAL A 324 25.12 7.16 -16.57
N GLU A 325 26.43 7.00 -16.73
CA GLU A 325 27.02 6.16 -17.78
C GLU A 325 26.54 4.70 -17.66
N MET A 326 26.59 4.13 -16.46
CA MET A 326 26.11 2.77 -16.18
C MET A 326 24.60 2.63 -16.47
N ASN A 327 23.81 3.64 -16.08
CA ASN A 327 22.37 3.62 -16.26
C ASN A 327 21.94 3.79 -17.72
N THR A 328 22.77 4.42 -18.58
CA THR A 328 22.51 4.47 -20.03
C THR A 328 22.41 3.07 -20.63
N SER A 329 23.21 2.14 -20.14
CA SER A 329 23.25 0.75 -20.62
C SER A 329 22.21 -0.15 -19.94
N ALA A 330 22.09 -0.05 -18.60
CA ALA A 330 21.27 -0.95 -17.81
C ALA A 330 19.79 -0.52 -17.70
N GLN A 331 19.53 0.79 -17.74
CA GLN A 331 18.20 1.41 -17.61
C GLN A 331 17.48 1.08 -16.29
N ASP A 332 18.24 0.81 -15.22
CA ASP A 332 17.72 0.40 -13.91
C ASP A 332 16.94 1.52 -13.20
N MET A 333 17.24 2.79 -13.49
CA MET A 333 16.58 3.95 -12.87
C MET A 333 16.20 5.03 -13.89
N PRO A 334 15.02 5.68 -13.77
CA PRO A 334 14.72 6.86 -14.55
C PRO A 334 15.78 7.98 -14.32
N PRO A 335 16.39 8.56 -15.38
CA PRO A 335 17.46 9.55 -15.23
C PRO A 335 17.08 10.78 -14.39
N ALA A 336 15.81 11.21 -14.47
CA ALA A 336 15.31 12.32 -13.67
C ALA A 336 15.27 11.99 -12.16
N LYS A 337 15.00 10.74 -11.78
CA LYS A 337 15.06 10.29 -10.37
C LYS A 337 16.49 10.33 -9.83
N MET A 338 17.46 9.89 -10.64
CA MET A 338 18.89 9.95 -10.27
C MET A 338 19.32 11.40 -10.00
N ARG A 339 18.99 12.32 -10.91
CA ARG A 339 19.31 13.75 -10.76
C ARG A 339 18.61 14.38 -9.57
N THR A 340 17.35 14.01 -9.30
CA THR A 340 16.61 14.53 -8.15
C THR A 340 17.24 14.06 -6.82
N ALA A 341 17.65 12.78 -6.74
CA ALA A 341 18.36 12.27 -5.56
C ALA A 341 19.71 13.00 -5.35
N TYR A 342 20.47 13.22 -6.43
CA TYR A 342 21.74 13.93 -6.36
C TYR A 342 21.58 15.41 -5.99
N LEU A 343 20.62 16.12 -6.60
CA LEU A 343 20.22 17.48 -6.23
C LEU A 343 19.86 17.60 -4.73
N SER A 344 19.15 16.61 -4.19
CA SER A 344 18.82 16.59 -2.77
C SER A 344 20.08 16.56 -1.90
N SER A 345 21.08 15.75 -2.28
CA SER A 345 22.37 15.71 -1.56
C SER A 345 23.18 16.99 -1.72
N LEU A 346 23.21 17.59 -2.91
CA LEU A 346 23.91 18.86 -3.16
C LEU A 346 23.31 19.99 -2.31
N SER A 347 21.98 20.11 -2.30
CA SER A 347 21.26 21.09 -1.48
C SER A 347 21.57 20.90 0.00
N GLN A 348 21.45 19.67 0.51
CA GLN A 348 21.68 19.37 1.92
C GLN A 348 23.14 19.62 2.35
N ALA A 349 24.09 19.41 1.45
CA ALA A 349 25.51 19.69 1.67
C ALA A 349 25.88 21.18 1.46
N GLY A 350 24.95 22.01 0.97
CA GLY A 350 25.18 23.44 0.72
C GLY A 350 25.91 23.76 -0.60
N HIS A 351 26.01 22.81 -1.52
CA HIS A 351 26.68 22.98 -2.83
C HIS A 351 25.72 23.55 -3.89
N TYR A 352 25.16 24.74 -3.63
CA TYR A 352 24.13 25.33 -4.50
C TYR A 352 24.61 25.63 -5.92
N ASP A 353 25.87 26.03 -6.10
CA ASP A 353 26.45 26.30 -7.44
C ASP A 353 26.38 25.07 -8.35
N ALA A 354 26.60 23.88 -7.78
CA ALA A 354 26.57 22.63 -8.52
C ALA A 354 25.14 22.18 -8.87
N CYS A 355 24.09 22.74 -8.23
CA CYS A 355 22.71 22.39 -8.53
C CYS A 355 22.27 22.87 -9.93
N GLN A 356 22.85 23.96 -10.43
CA GLN A 356 22.38 24.64 -11.64
C GLN A 356 22.36 23.71 -12.87
N GLU A 357 23.42 22.94 -13.11
CA GLU A 357 23.50 22.04 -14.26
C GLU A 357 22.40 20.96 -14.22
N HIS A 358 22.12 20.40 -13.05
CA HIS A 358 21.09 19.38 -12.90
C HIS A 358 19.68 19.95 -13.02
N LEU A 359 19.44 21.16 -12.52
CA LEU A 359 18.17 21.87 -12.69
C LEU A 359 17.93 22.27 -14.15
N GLU A 360 18.98 22.67 -14.85
CA GLU A 360 18.91 22.96 -16.28
C GLU A 360 18.56 21.71 -17.10
N TRP A 361 19.19 20.57 -16.79
CA TRP A 361 18.84 19.30 -17.42
C TRP A 361 17.36 18.94 -17.18
N LEU A 362 16.85 19.14 -15.96
CA LEU A 362 15.44 18.89 -15.64
C LEU A 362 14.50 19.85 -16.40
N ALA A 363 14.83 21.14 -16.46
CA ALA A 363 14.05 22.13 -17.22
C ALA A 363 13.96 21.78 -18.70
N GLN A 364 15.10 21.40 -19.30
CA GLN A 364 15.15 20.92 -20.69
C GLN A 364 14.25 19.70 -20.89
N GLY A 365 14.18 18.80 -19.91
CA GLY A 365 13.28 17.64 -19.94
C GLY A 365 11.81 18.04 -20.00
N TYR A 366 11.36 19.02 -19.19
CA TYR A 366 9.98 19.51 -19.26
C TYR A 366 9.67 20.16 -20.61
N SER A 367 10.57 21.00 -21.12
CA SER A 367 10.40 21.63 -22.43
C SER A 367 10.36 20.62 -23.56
N ALA A 368 11.27 19.64 -23.57
CA ALA A 368 11.30 18.58 -24.58
C ALA A 368 10.05 17.68 -24.55
N MET A 369 9.45 17.47 -23.37
CA MET A 369 8.20 16.73 -23.24
C MET A 369 6.98 17.53 -23.72
N GLY A 370 7.00 18.86 -23.55
CA GLY A 370 5.89 19.74 -23.90
C GLY A 370 4.58 19.51 -23.13
N ILE A 371 4.59 18.62 -22.13
CA ILE A 371 3.42 18.24 -21.33
C ILE A 371 3.81 18.25 -19.85
N THR A 372 3.12 19.06 -19.05
CA THR A 372 3.39 19.23 -17.61
C THR A 372 2.36 18.54 -16.71
N ASP A 373 1.43 17.79 -17.29
CA ASP A 373 0.49 16.95 -16.55
C ASP A 373 1.21 16.07 -15.52
N SER A 374 0.70 16.07 -14.29
CA SER A 374 1.35 15.43 -13.15
C SER A 374 1.49 13.92 -13.33
N THR A 375 0.51 13.27 -13.97
CA THR A 375 0.57 11.82 -14.24
C THR A 375 1.63 11.54 -15.31
N PHE A 376 1.66 12.35 -16.37
CA PHE A 376 2.59 12.20 -17.49
C PHE A 376 4.06 12.36 -17.07
N VAL A 377 4.39 13.41 -16.33
CA VAL A 377 5.77 13.69 -15.90
C VAL A 377 6.25 12.67 -14.86
N TRP A 378 5.36 12.24 -13.96
CA TRP A 378 5.66 11.23 -12.95
C TRP A 378 5.96 9.85 -13.57
N MET A 379 5.22 9.44 -14.61
CA MET A 379 5.52 8.20 -15.34
C MET A 379 6.92 8.20 -15.98
N ARG A 380 7.49 9.38 -16.25
CA ARG A 380 8.85 9.55 -16.77
C ARG A 380 9.90 9.79 -15.69
N GLY A 381 9.50 9.72 -14.42
CA GLY A 381 10.37 9.92 -13.27
C GLY A 381 10.76 11.37 -13.01
N PHE A 382 10.11 12.34 -13.65
CA PHE A 382 10.30 13.76 -13.34
C PHE A 382 9.49 14.14 -12.08
N PRO A 383 9.97 15.13 -11.30
CA PRO A 383 9.15 15.75 -10.28
C PRO A 383 7.83 16.31 -10.85
N PHE A 384 6.86 16.61 -10.00
CA PHE A 384 5.72 17.41 -10.46
C PHE A 384 6.19 18.80 -10.84
N PHE A 385 5.63 19.38 -11.90
CA PHE A 385 6.11 20.66 -12.43
C PHE A 385 6.04 21.78 -11.39
N SER A 386 4.98 21.83 -10.57
CA SER A 386 4.87 22.78 -9.46
C SER A 386 5.95 22.59 -8.39
N GLU A 387 6.28 21.35 -8.06
CA GLU A 387 7.35 21.03 -7.09
C GLU A 387 8.71 21.42 -7.66
N PHE A 388 8.94 21.15 -8.96
CA PHE A 388 10.14 21.59 -9.65
C PHE A 388 10.30 23.11 -9.59
N LEU A 389 9.27 23.89 -9.92
CA LEU A 389 9.32 25.36 -9.84
C LEU A 389 9.62 25.84 -8.41
N SER A 390 8.93 25.28 -7.41
CA SER A 390 9.15 25.63 -6.00
C SER A 390 10.59 25.36 -5.56
N LYS A 391 11.08 24.14 -5.80
CA LYS A 391 12.40 23.71 -5.34
C LYS A 391 13.54 24.29 -6.14
N SER A 392 13.38 24.43 -7.45
CA SER A 392 14.41 25.07 -8.28
C SER A 392 14.56 26.55 -7.94
N ALA A 393 13.48 27.26 -7.60
CA ALA A 393 13.59 28.63 -7.11
C ALA A 393 14.34 28.71 -5.78
N GLU A 394 14.00 27.85 -4.80
CA GLU A 394 14.70 27.78 -3.52
C GLU A 394 16.21 27.62 -3.70
N LEU A 395 16.63 26.73 -4.61
CA LEU A 395 18.04 26.45 -4.87
C LEU A 395 18.73 27.55 -5.69
N LEU A 396 18.09 28.04 -6.76
CA LEU A 396 18.71 29.00 -7.68
C LEU A 396 18.85 30.38 -7.05
N LEU A 397 17.96 30.77 -6.12
CA LEU A 397 18.08 32.05 -5.40
C LEU A 397 19.35 32.13 -4.52
N HIS A 398 20.00 31.02 -4.21
CA HIS A 398 21.31 31.03 -3.55
C HIS A 398 22.46 31.46 -4.47
N VAL A 399 22.31 31.35 -5.79
CA VAL A 399 23.39 31.51 -6.76
C VAL A 399 23.12 32.61 -7.80
N MET A 400 21.86 33.04 -7.93
CA MET A 400 21.46 34.13 -8.82
C MET A 400 20.34 34.98 -8.20
N PRO A 401 20.30 36.29 -8.50
CA PRO A 401 19.23 37.17 -8.04
C PRO A 401 17.89 36.84 -8.71
N ALA A 402 16.80 37.28 -8.09
CA ALA A 402 15.44 36.95 -8.51
C ALA A 402 15.13 37.37 -9.96
N GLU A 403 15.66 38.49 -10.43
CA GLU A 403 15.47 38.96 -11.82
C GLU A 403 16.13 38.00 -12.82
N GLN A 404 17.31 37.46 -12.49
CA GLN A 404 18.00 36.48 -13.33
C GLN A 404 17.29 35.12 -13.30
N LEU A 405 16.75 34.72 -12.15
CA LEU A 405 15.94 33.51 -12.03
C LEU A 405 14.68 33.58 -12.90
N GLN A 406 14.00 34.72 -12.92
CA GLN A 406 12.83 34.90 -13.78
C GLN A 406 13.22 34.75 -15.27
N GLN A 407 14.31 35.40 -15.70
CA GLN A 407 14.81 35.26 -17.08
C GLN A 407 15.21 33.83 -17.40
N TRP A 408 15.79 33.10 -16.44
CA TRP A 408 16.14 31.69 -16.58
C TRP A 408 14.90 30.84 -16.82
N TYR A 409 13.84 31.04 -16.04
CA TYR A 409 12.57 30.33 -16.22
C TYR A 409 11.93 30.60 -17.58
N GLU A 410 11.84 31.87 -17.98
CA GLU A 410 11.28 32.27 -19.27
C GLU A 410 12.06 31.65 -20.45
N ALA A 411 13.38 31.58 -20.34
CA ALA A 411 14.22 30.98 -21.37
C ALA A 411 14.14 29.44 -21.40
N LYS A 412 14.15 28.78 -20.24
CA LYS A 412 14.29 27.31 -20.17
C LYS A 412 12.97 26.55 -20.25
N LEU A 413 11.85 27.22 -19.97
CA LEU A 413 10.52 26.62 -19.93
C LEU A 413 9.54 27.25 -20.95
N ALA A 414 10.07 27.81 -22.04
CA ALA A 414 9.27 28.46 -23.08
C ALA A 414 8.31 27.50 -23.81
N GLU A 415 8.68 26.22 -23.91
CA GLU A 415 7.99 25.21 -24.74
C GLU A 415 7.07 24.27 -23.95
N VAL A 416 6.69 24.64 -22.72
CA VAL A 416 5.71 23.86 -21.93
C VAL A 416 4.27 24.08 -22.41
N ASP A 417 3.35 23.17 -22.09
CA ASP A 417 1.92 23.28 -22.39
C ASP A 417 1.24 24.48 -21.70
N GLU A 418 -0.03 24.73 -22.06
CA GLU A 418 -0.80 25.87 -21.52
C GLU A 418 -0.93 25.82 -19.99
N ALA A 419 -1.13 24.63 -19.42
CA ALA A 419 -1.18 24.44 -17.98
C ALA A 419 0.16 24.79 -17.31
N GLY A 420 1.28 24.34 -17.90
CA GLY A 420 2.63 24.66 -17.45
C GLY A 420 2.93 26.16 -17.54
N ARG A 421 2.55 26.83 -18.64
CA ARG A 421 2.71 28.27 -18.80
C ARG A 421 1.93 29.06 -17.75
N ALA A 422 0.68 28.68 -17.47
CA ALA A 422 -0.11 29.30 -16.43
C ALA A 422 0.52 29.14 -15.03
N ALA A 423 1.03 27.94 -14.72
CA ALA A 423 1.75 27.68 -13.47
C ALA A 423 3.05 28.51 -13.36
N LEU A 424 3.80 28.64 -14.46
CA LEU A 424 5.02 29.43 -14.52
C LEU A 424 4.76 30.92 -14.25
N VAL A 425 3.75 31.50 -14.91
CA VAL A 425 3.35 32.90 -14.71
C VAL A 425 2.95 33.15 -13.25
N ALA A 426 2.14 32.26 -12.68
CA ALA A 426 1.74 32.36 -11.27
C ALA A 426 2.95 32.29 -10.32
N HIS A 427 3.92 31.42 -10.62
CA HIS A 427 5.14 31.27 -9.84
C HIS A 427 6.04 32.51 -9.92
N CYS A 428 6.31 33.03 -11.12
CA CYS A 428 7.10 34.25 -11.30
C CYS A 428 6.46 35.47 -10.61
N ALA A 429 5.13 35.58 -10.64
CA ALA A 429 4.42 36.63 -9.92
C ALA A 429 4.56 36.51 -8.39
N CYS A 430 4.74 35.30 -7.86
CA CYS A 430 5.04 35.08 -6.45
C CYS A 430 6.48 35.51 -6.12
N LEU A 431 7.45 35.14 -6.96
CA LEU A 431 8.87 35.50 -6.79
C LEU A 431 9.08 37.02 -6.75
N ALA A 432 8.43 37.75 -7.65
CA ALA A 432 8.51 39.22 -7.70
C ALA A 432 7.94 39.90 -6.44
N LYS A 433 6.96 39.27 -5.76
CA LYS A 433 6.43 39.78 -4.49
C LYS A 433 7.41 39.55 -3.34
N SER A 434 8.13 38.43 -3.35
CA SER A 434 9.13 38.12 -2.32
C SER A 434 10.43 38.93 -2.43
N SER A 435 10.77 39.46 -3.60
CA SER A 435 11.96 40.30 -3.80
C SER A 435 11.72 41.80 -3.56
N GLY A 436 10.46 42.23 -3.51
CA GLY A 436 10.06 43.63 -3.29
C GLY A 436 9.79 44.01 -1.83
N ALA A 437 10.09 43.13 -0.87
CA ALA A 437 10.03 43.35 0.57
C ALA A 437 11.43 43.28 1.16
#